data_AF-A0A0J1FH79-F1
#
_entry.id   AF-A0A0J1FH79-F1
#
_cell.length_a   1.000
_cell.length_b   1.000
_cell.length_c   1.000
_cell.angle_alpha   90.00
_cell.angle_beta   90.00
_cell.angle_gamma   90.00
#
_symmetry.space_group_name_H-M   'P 1'
#
loop_
_entity.id
_entity.type
_entity.pdbx_description
1 polymer ?
#
loop_
_entity_poly.entity_id
_entity_poly.type
_entity_poly.pdbx_seq_one_letter_code
_entity_poly.pdbx_strand_id
1 'polypeptide(L)'
;MKNDQSTNKCERCRNFQVDIDSKAHLETKCKLGLSEVPITNEGVCEHFVSRFIEYPLTIEGIDNHFNNKGLTSLHKCGKLVRVSPCGEEYEGKTYLGILLGDLPIGAHISFNRESKKLGVYPHTNPGIFVPELEKIIYGCESWWDKIEQPEDLKEITSEEIKNIWYVQLLKSMMEDKEGN
;
A
#
# COMPACT_ATOMS: atom_id res chain seq x y z
N MET A 1 14.14 26.37 14.65
CA MET A 1 13.14 26.86 13.68
C MET A 1 13.76 26.69 12.31
N LYS A 2 13.41 25.62 11.58
CA LYS A 2 13.98 25.34 10.25
C LYS A 2 13.23 26.15 9.20
N ASN A 3 14.01 26.77 8.31
CA ASN A 3 13.58 27.66 7.23
C ASN A 3 12.31 27.19 6.51
N ASP A 4 11.32 28.06 6.48
CA ASP A 4 10.12 27.95 5.67
C ASP A 4 10.54 28.18 4.20
N GLN A 5 11.01 27.12 3.53
CA GLN A 5 11.18 27.14 2.08
C GLN A 5 9.78 27.32 1.48
N SER A 6 9.58 28.41 0.73
CA SER A 6 8.30 28.77 0.15
C SER A 6 7.78 27.65 -0.75
N THR A 7 6.94 26.78 -0.19
CA THR A 7 6.36 25.64 -0.92
C THR A 7 5.48 26.16 -2.05
N ASN A 8 5.60 25.59 -3.25
CA ASN A 8 4.85 26.05 -4.41
C ASN A 8 3.36 25.70 -4.25
N LYS A 9 2.46 26.65 -4.53
CA LYS A 9 1.01 26.44 -4.35
C LYS A 9 0.50 25.28 -5.20
N CYS A 10 1.05 25.05 -6.39
CA CYS A 10 0.67 23.93 -7.24
C CYS A 10 0.98 22.57 -6.61
N GLU A 11 2.07 22.38 -5.87
CA GLU A 11 2.41 21.09 -5.25
C GLU A 11 1.34 20.58 -4.27
N ARG A 12 0.62 21.53 -3.66
CA ARG A 12 -0.49 21.27 -2.74
C ARG A 12 -1.82 21.01 -3.46
N CYS A 13 -1.87 21.22 -4.77
CA CYS A 13 -3.05 20.98 -5.59
C CYS A 13 -3.16 19.50 -5.97
N ARG A 14 -4.38 18.96 -5.98
CA ARG A 14 -4.69 17.59 -6.44
C ARG A 14 -4.45 17.42 -7.94
N ASN A 15 -4.45 18.52 -8.69
CA ASN A 15 -4.17 18.52 -10.13
C ASN A 15 -2.67 18.55 -10.44
N PHE A 16 -1.79 18.64 -9.44
CA PHE A 16 -0.35 18.59 -9.66
C PHE A 16 0.12 17.16 -9.89
N GLN A 17 0.85 16.97 -10.97
CA GLN A 17 1.46 15.71 -11.37
C GLN A 17 2.96 15.90 -11.57
N VAL A 18 3.71 14.90 -11.12
CA VAL A 18 5.10 14.71 -11.50
C VAL A 18 5.11 13.59 -12.53
N ASP A 19 5.66 13.88 -13.70
CA ASP A 19 5.83 12.91 -14.78
C ASP A 19 7.32 12.75 -15.07
N ILE A 20 7.65 11.68 -15.79
CA ILE A 20 9.01 11.43 -16.27
C ILE A 20 8.98 11.65 -17.78
N ASP A 21 9.76 12.62 -18.26
CA ASP A 21 9.83 12.93 -19.68
C ASP A 21 10.55 11.81 -20.46
N SER A 22 10.55 11.94 -21.79
CA SER A 22 11.20 10.97 -22.70
C SER A 22 12.73 10.88 -22.52
N LYS A 23 13.33 11.74 -21.71
CA LYS A 23 14.76 11.79 -21.37
C LYS A 23 15.02 11.43 -19.90
N ALA A 24 14.03 10.85 -19.22
CA ALA A 24 14.09 10.48 -17.81
C ALA A 24 14.28 11.66 -16.83
N HIS A 25 13.90 12.87 -17.23
CA HIS A 25 13.83 14.03 -16.34
C HIS A 25 12.45 14.14 -15.70
N LEU A 26 12.42 14.58 -14.44
CA LEU A 26 11.16 14.86 -13.73
C LEU A 26 10.57 16.17 -14.25
N GLU A 27 9.37 16.11 -14.82
CA GLU A 27 8.60 17.27 -15.27
C GLU A 27 7.36 17.45 -14.38
N THR A 28 7.05 18.69 -14.00
CA THR A 28 5.83 19.02 -13.25
C THR A 28 4.78 19.60 -14.16
N LYS A 29 3.55 19.07 -14.10
CA LYS A 29 2.43 19.56 -14.93
C LYS A 29 1.10 19.59 -14.19
N CYS A 30 0.16 20.36 -14.72
CA CYS A 30 -1.25 20.30 -14.33
C CYS A 30 -1.94 19.15 -15.07
N LYS A 31 -2.71 18.33 -14.35
CA LYS A 31 -3.62 17.32 -14.93
C LYS A 31 -4.61 17.92 -15.94
N LEU A 32 -4.95 19.21 -15.77
CA LEU A 32 -5.85 19.94 -16.66
C LEU A 32 -5.15 20.56 -17.89
N GLY A 33 -3.84 20.36 -18.07
CA GLY A 33 -3.09 20.89 -19.21
C GLY A 33 -2.86 22.40 -19.18
N LEU A 34 -3.00 23.04 -18.01
CA LEU A 34 -2.76 24.48 -17.85
C LEU A 34 -1.26 24.80 -17.95
N SER A 35 -0.92 25.80 -18.77
CA SER A 35 0.47 26.21 -19.09
C SER A 35 1.17 27.01 -17.98
N GLU A 36 0.46 27.42 -16.94
CA GLU A 36 0.94 28.34 -15.90
C GLU A 36 1.53 27.60 -14.67
N VAL A 37 1.85 26.32 -14.79
CA VAL A 37 2.44 25.52 -13.70
C VAL A 37 3.98 25.60 -13.76
N PRO A 38 4.67 25.86 -12.62
CA PRO A 38 4.14 25.89 -11.27
C PRO A 38 3.90 27.34 -10.75
N ILE A 39 2.74 27.59 -10.16
CA ILE A 39 2.34 28.93 -9.66
C ILE A 39 3.04 29.22 -8.33
N THR A 40 3.84 30.31 -8.29
CA THR A 40 4.44 30.82 -7.04
C THR A 40 3.33 31.23 -6.03
N ASN A 41 3.66 31.37 -4.75
CA ASN A 41 2.66 31.55 -3.68
C ASN A 41 1.65 32.70 -3.86
N GLU A 42 1.96 33.67 -4.71
CA GLU A 42 1.16 34.88 -4.94
C GLU A 42 0.06 34.69 -6.01
N GLY A 43 0.09 33.60 -6.81
CA GLY A 43 -0.91 33.39 -7.87
C GLY A 43 -2.22 32.76 -7.39
N VAL A 44 -3.33 33.16 -8.03
CA VAL A 44 -4.66 32.59 -7.83
C VAL A 44 -5.02 31.70 -9.01
N CYS A 45 -5.34 30.43 -8.75
CA CYS A 45 -5.84 29.49 -9.75
C CYS A 45 -7.26 29.08 -9.35
N GLU A 46 -8.23 29.30 -10.23
CA GLU A 46 -9.64 28.94 -10.00
C GLU A 46 -9.86 27.42 -9.94
N HIS A 47 -8.96 26.65 -10.54
CA HIS A 47 -8.96 25.19 -10.50
C HIS A 47 -8.14 24.59 -9.36
N PHE A 48 -7.66 25.43 -8.42
CA PHE A 48 -6.94 24.94 -7.26
C PHE A 48 -7.87 24.12 -6.37
N VAL A 49 -7.53 22.85 -6.19
CA VAL A 49 -8.20 21.96 -5.26
C VAL A 49 -7.13 21.36 -4.36
N SER A 50 -7.17 21.66 -3.06
CA SER A 50 -6.21 21.11 -2.10
C SER A 50 -6.23 19.58 -2.13
N ARG A 51 -5.04 18.97 -2.23
CA ARG A 51 -4.91 17.51 -2.14
C ARG A 51 -5.00 17.01 -0.71
N PHE A 52 -4.81 17.90 0.26
CA PHE A 52 -4.90 17.61 1.68
C PHE A 52 -6.34 17.73 2.18
N ILE A 53 -6.60 17.16 3.36
CA ILE A 53 -7.87 17.34 4.05
C ILE A 53 -7.88 18.73 4.69
N GLU A 54 -8.95 19.48 4.46
CA GLU A 54 -9.15 20.82 5.00
C GLU A 54 -10.40 20.83 5.86
N TYR A 55 -10.30 21.40 7.05
CA TYR A 55 -11.39 21.45 8.03
C TYR A 55 -12.08 22.82 8.01
N PRO A 56 -13.38 22.89 8.34
CA PRO A 56 -14.24 21.77 8.77
C PRO A 56 -14.74 20.90 7.60
N LEU A 57 -14.92 19.60 7.85
CA LEU A 57 -15.61 18.70 6.93
C LEU A 57 -17.08 18.56 7.36
N THR A 58 -17.99 18.64 6.39
CA THR A 58 -19.39 18.27 6.58
C THR A 58 -19.61 16.87 6.03
N ILE A 59 -20.12 15.96 6.85
CA ILE A 59 -20.40 14.57 6.48
C ILE A 59 -21.91 14.39 6.37
N GLU A 60 -22.39 14.06 5.18
CA GLU A 60 -23.82 13.86 4.88
C GLU A 60 -24.25 12.38 4.96
N GLY A 61 -23.29 11.45 5.05
CA GLY A 61 -23.59 10.03 5.22
C GLY A 61 -22.36 9.13 5.29
N ILE A 62 -22.61 7.85 5.60
CA ILE A 62 -21.61 6.79 5.62
C ILE A 62 -22.10 5.65 4.72
N ASP A 63 -21.30 5.32 3.71
CA ASP A 63 -21.52 4.18 2.84
C ASP A 63 -20.62 3.03 3.32
N ASN A 64 -21.23 1.98 3.88
CA ASN A 64 -20.51 0.82 4.40
C ASN A 64 -20.36 -0.27 3.34
N HIS A 65 -19.13 -0.62 3.01
CA HIS A 65 -18.79 -1.63 2.02
C HIS A 65 -18.36 -2.98 2.63
N PHE A 66 -18.48 -3.17 3.95
CA PHE A 66 -18.42 -4.49 4.58
C PHE A 66 -19.69 -5.26 4.25
N ASN A 67 -19.68 -6.04 3.17
CA ASN A 67 -20.85 -6.79 2.74
C ASN A 67 -20.49 -8.22 2.31
N ASN A 68 -21.51 -9.07 2.27
CA ASN A 68 -21.39 -10.49 1.96
C ASN A 68 -21.18 -10.77 0.46
N LYS A 69 -21.10 -9.75 -0.39
CA LYS A 69 -20.84 -9.95 -1.83
C LYS A 69 -19.38 -10.34 -2.12
N GLY A 70 -18.59 -10.48 -1.05
CA GLY A 70 -17.18 -10.83 -1.09
C GLY A 70 -16.37 -9.65 -1.58
N LEU A 71 -15.21 -9.41 -0.97
CA LEU A 71 -14.19 -8.71 -1.72
C LEU A 71 -13.83 -9.58 -2.91
N THR A 72 -13.53 -8.95 -4.04
CA THR A 72 -12.75 -9.59 -5.10
C THR A 72 -11.44 -10.05 -4.47
N SER A 73 -11.44 -11.29 -4.00
CA SER A 73 -10.27 -11.90 -3.38
C SER A 73 -9.27 -12.13 -4.50
N LEU A 74 -8.11 -11.48 -4.40
CA LEU A 74 -6.96 -11.76 -5.26
C LEU A 74 -6.51 -13.21 -5.06
N HIS A 75 -6.79 -13.76 -3.87
CA HIS A 75 -6.37 -15.07 -3.43
C HIS A 75 -7.53 -16.06 -3.37
N LYS A 76 -7.41 -17.18 -4.09
CA LYS A 76 -8.40 -18.25 -4.05
C LYS A 76 -8.23 -19.07 -2.76
N CYS A 77 -9.30 -19.17 -1.97
CA CYS A 77 -9.38 -20.00 -0.77
C CYS A 77 -9.16 -21.50 -1.08
N GLY A 78 -8.61 -22.23 -0.11
CA GLY A 78 -8.41 -23.68 -0.11
C GLY A 78 -7.11 -24.15 -0.75
N LYS A 79 -6.17 -23.26 -1.02
CA LYS A 79 -4.84 -23.61 -1.55
C LYS A 79 -3.86 -23.91 -0.41
N LEU A 80 -3.03 -24.92 -0.61
CA LEU A 80 -1.89 -25.16 0.28
C LEU A 80 -0.81 -24.12 -0.01
N VAL A 81 -0.21 -23.63 1.05
CA VAL A 81 0.87 -22.66 1.02
C VAL A 81 1.95 -23.09 2.00
N ARG A 82 3.20 -22.76 1.69
CA ARG A 82 4.26 -22.71 2.70
C ARG A 82 4.28 -21.32 3.31
N VAL A 83 4.51 -21.23 4.62
CA VAL A 83 4.49 -19.95 5.33
C VAL A 83 5.60 -19.93 6.39
N SER A 84 6.40 -18.88 6.39
CA SER A 84 7.40 -18.56 7.41
C SER A 84 7.00 -17.24 8.06
N PRO A 85 6.34 -17.28 9.24
CA PRO A 85 5.97 -16.08 9.98
C PRO A 85 7.20 -15.27 10.40
N CYS A 86 7.08 -13.95 10.40
CA CYS A 86 8.19 -13.04 10.68
C CYS A 86 8.48 -12.83 12.18
N GLY A 87 7.61 -13.32 13.08
CA GLY A 87 7.79 -13.19 14.52
C GLY A 87 8.99 -13.98 15.06
N GLU A 88 9.68 -13.44 16.05
CA GLU A 88 10.85 -14.08 16.67
C GLU A 88 10.49 -15.43 17.31
N GLU A 89 9.27 -15.58 17.81
CA GLU A 89 8.77 -16.80 18.45
C GLU A 89 8.67 -18.01 17.50
N TYR A 90 8.76 -17.78 16.19
CA TYR A 90 8.69 -18.83 15.18
C TYR A 90 10.07 -19.30 14.72
N GLU A 91 11.15 -18.66 15.19
CA GLU A 91 12.55 -19.01 14.91
C GLU A 91 12.86 -19.15 13.40
N GLY A 92 12.15 -18.40 12.55
CA GLY A 92 12.30 -18.48 11.09
C GLY A 92 11.81 -19.80 10.47
N LYS A 93 11.13 -20.65 11.23
CA LYS A 93 10.61 -21.93 10.76
C LYS A 93 9.56 -21.74 9.67
N THR A 94 9.55 -22.65 8.71
CA THR A 94 8.51 -22.75 7.68
C THR A 94 7.48 -23.81 8.06
N TYR A 95 6.21 -23.50 7.84
CA TYR A 95 5.05 -24.33 8.15
C TYR A 95 4.21 -24.56 6.91
N LEU A 96 3.42 -25.64 6.94
CA LEU A 96 2.33 -25.86 6.00
C LEU A 96 1.10 -25.07 6.44
N GLY A 97 0.52 -24.30 5.52
CA GLY A 97 -0.69 -23.52 5.73
C GLY A 97 -1.77 -23.78 4.69
N ILE A 98 -3.00 -23.42 5.04
CA ILE A 98 -4.17 -23.41 4.17
C ILE A 98 -4.61 -21.97 3.96
N LEU A 99 -4.54 -21.50 2.72
CA LEU A 99 -4.95 -20.16 2.33
C LEU A 99 -6.48 -20.02 2.42
N LEU A 100 -6.95 -19.09 3.24
CA LEU A 100 -8.37 -18.79 3.46
C LEU A 100 -8.91 -17.72 2.49
N GLY A 101 -8.05 -17.17 1.63
CA GLY A 101 -8.35 -16.00 0.80
C GLY A 101 -8.00 -14.70 1.51
N ASP A 102 -8.54 -13.58 1.02
CA ASP A 102 -8.32 -12.26 1.62
C ASP A 102 -9.29 -12.02 2.77
N LEU A 103 -8.73 -11.90 3.99
CA LEU A 103 -9.48 -11.63 5.22
C LEU A 103 -9.33 -10.18 5.65
N PRO A 104 -10.37 -9.54 6.23
CA PRO A 104 -10.29 -8.17 6.72
C PRO A 104 -9.36 -8.07 7.93
N ILE A 105 -8.35 -7.21 7.81
CA ILE A 105 -7.43 -6.84 8.91
C ILE A 105 -7.72 -5.43 9.45
N GLY A 106 -8.61 -4.69 8.80
CA GLY A 106 -9.02 -3.36 9.24
C GLY A 106 -10.00 -2.70 8.29
N ALA A 107 -10.19 -1.41 8.44
CA ALA A 107 -10.99 -0.57 7.55
C ALA A 107 -10.14 0.54 6.95
N HIS A 108 -10.29 0.79 5.66
CA HIS A 108 -9.85 2.03 5.02
C HIS A 108 -11.07 2.95 4.87
N ILE A 109 -10.89 4.21 5.26
CA ILE A 109 -11.92 5.24 5.19
C ILE A 109 -11.52 6.23 4.11
N SER A 110 -12.42 6.55 3.20
CA SER A 110 -12.24 7.63 2.23
C SER A 110 -13.41 8.61 2.30
N PHE A 111 -13.14 9.89 2.03
CA PHE A 111 -14.15 10.94 1.98
C PHE A 111 -14.35 11.42 0.54
N ASN A 112 -15.58 11.34 0.05
CA ASN A 112 -15.96 11.88 -1.24
C ASN A 112 -16.47 13.32 -1.05
N ARG A 113 -15.77 14.31 -1.62
CA ARG A 113 -16.10 15.75 -1.45
C ARG A 113 -17.38 16.18 -2.17
N GLU A 114 -17.75 15.51 -3.26
CA GLU A 114 -18.93 15.87 -4.07
C GLU A 114 -20.22 15.41 -3.38
N SER A 115 -20.26 14.14 -2.97
CA SER A 115 -21.38 13.56 -2.23
C SER A 115 -21.33 13.82 -0.71
N LYS A 116 -20.20 14.31 -0.20
CA LYS A 116 -19.91 14.51 1.23
C LYS A 116 -20.11 13.27 2.09
N LYS A 117 -19.92 12.09 1.49
CA LYS A 117 -20.04 10.80 2.19
C LYS A 117 -18.69 10.21 2.53
N LEU A 118 -18.65 9.48 3.64
CA LEU A 118 -17.54 8.60 4.00
C LEU A 118 -17.79 7.20 3.46
N GLY A 119 -16.89 6.70 2.62
CA GLY A 119 -16.86 5.30 2.24
C GLY A 119 -16.00 4.51 3.22
N VAL A 120 -16.57 3.48 3.84
CA VAL A 120 -15.88 2.57 4.77
C VAL A 120 -15.70 1.23 4.09
N TYR A 121 -14.45 0.89 3.77
CA TYR A 121 -14.11 -0.31 3.02
C TYR A 121 -13.24 -1.24 3.87
N PRO A 122 -13.40 -2.56 3.75
CA PRO A 122 -12.49 -3.50 4.39
C PRO A 122 -11.10 -3.39 3.76
N HIS A 123 -10.09 -3.29 4.61
CA HIS A 123 -8.69 -3.48 4.26
C HIS A 123 -8.36 -4.95 4.51
N THR A 124 -7.99 -5.67 3.46
CA THR A 124 -7.81 -7.13 3.52
C THR A 124 -6.39 -7.56 3.28
N ASN A 125 -6.05 -8.72 3.80
CA ASN A 125 -4.77 -9.37 3.62
C ASN A 125 -4.97 -10.89 3.49
N PRO A 126 -4.10 -11.62 2.78
CA PRO A 126 -4.13 -13.08 2.76
C PRO A 126 -4.18 -13.65 4.19
N GLY A 127 -5.23 -14.42 4.50
CA GLY A 127 -5.31 -15.17 5.75
C GLY A 127 -4.85 -16.60 5.52
N ILE A 128 -3.90 -17.09 6.32
CA ILE A 128 -3.35 -18.44 6.19
C ILE A 128 -3.55 -19.17 7.51
N PHE A 129 -4.36 -20.22 7.51
CA PHE A 129 -4.48 -21.09 8.68
C PHE A 129 -3.30 -22.06 8.73
N VAL A 130 -2.57 -22.06 9.85
CA VAL A 130 -1.42 -22.94 10.09
C VAL A 130 -1.81 -23.96 11.15
N PRO A 131 -2.10 -25.23 10.78
CA PRO A 131 -2.59 -26.23 11.72
C PRO A 131 -1.62 -26.52 12.87
N GLU A 132 -0.31 -26.55 12.61
CA GLU A 132 0.71 -26.80 13.63
C GLU A 132 0.75 -25.72 14.72
N LEU A 133 0.43 -24.48 14.35
CA LEU A 133 0.41 -23.33 15.27
C LEU A 133 -0.99 -23.07 15.85
N GLU A 134 -2.02 -23.75 15.33
CA GLU A 134 -3.44 -23.51 15.62
C GLU A 134 -3.85 -22.03 15.45
N LYS A 135 -3.24 -21.34 14.48
CA LYS A 135 -3.38 -19.88 14.28
C LYS A 135 -3.62 -19.51 12.83
N ILE A 136 -4.27 -18.36 12.64
CA ILE A 136 -4.28 -17.67 11.36
C ILE A 136 -3.10 -16.70 11.37
N ILE A 137 -2.22 -16.82 10.39
CA ILE A 137 -1.12 -15.89 10.12
C ILE A 137 -1.52 -15.05 8.91
N TYR A 138 -1.37 -13.74 8.98
CA TYR A 138 -1.62 -12.87 7.85
C TYR A 138 -0.41 -12.81 6.92
N GLY A 139 -0.66 -12.65 5.62
CA GLY A 139 0.38 -12.53 4.60
C GLY A 139 1.32 -11.34 4.82
N CYS A 140 0.88 -10.25 5.45
CA CYS A 140 1.75 -9.13 5.84
C CYS A 140 2.65 -9.44 7.04
N GLU A 141 2.39 -10.51 7.77
CA GLU A 141 3.15 -10.95 8.95
C GLU A 141 4.08 -12.14 8.61
N SER A 142 4.19 -12.51 7.34
CA SER A 142 4.88 -13.73 6.93
C SER A 142 5.45 -13.66 5.51
N TRP A 143 6.47 -14.49 5.27
CA TRP A 143 6.84 -14.91 3.93
C TRP A 143 6.02 -16.13 3.58
N TRP A 144 5.42 -16.17 2.40
CA TRP A 144 4.61 -17.32 2.01
C TRP A 144 4.55 -17.46 0.50
N ASP A 145 4.30 -18.69 0.05
CA ASP A 145 4.10 -19.01 -1.35
C ASP A 145 3.17 -20.21 -1.53
N LYS A 146 2.54 -20.32 -2.69
CA LYS A 146 1.67 -21.47 -3.02
C LYS A 146 2.51 -22.72 -3.23
N ILE A 147 1.98 -23.84 -2.78
CA ILE A 147 2.51 -25.17 -3.07
C ILE A 147 1.75 -25.68 -4.30
N GLU A 148 2.44 -25.80 -5.43
CA GLU A 148 1.88 -26.35 -6.66
C GLU A 148 2.30 -27.81 -6.86
N GLN A 149 3.48 -28.19 -6.35
CA GLN A 149 4.02 -29.54 -6.37
C GLN A 149 4.67 -29.90 -5.01
N PRO A 150 4.83 -31.20 -4.68
CA PRO A 150 5.40 -31.62 -3.39
C PRO A 150 6.79 -31.03 -3.08
N GLU A 151 7.58 -30.76 -4.11
CA GLU A 151 8.93 -30.19 -3.99
C GLU A 151 8.94 -28.75 -3.47
N ASP A 152 7.79 -28.06 -3.53
CA ASP A 152 7.64 -26.68 -3.04
C ASP A 152 7.50 -26.63 -1.51
N LEU A 153 7.36 -27.77 -0.82
CA LEU A 153 7.33 -27.86 0.64
C LEU A 153 8.68 -27.58 1.33
N LYS A 154 9.70 -27.16 0.57
CA LYS A 154 11.00 -26.79 1.13
C LYS A 154 10.89 -25.57 2.02
N GLU A 155 11.74 -25.55 3.04
CA GLU A 155 11.90 -24.42 3.95
C GLU A 155 12.19 -23.14 3.16
N ILE A 156 11.50 -22.06 3.53
CA ILE A 156 11.82 -20.71 3.07
C ILE A 156 13.10 -20.31 3.78
N THR A 157 14.16 -20.09 3.03
CA THR A 157 15.46 -19.75 3.60
C THR A 157 15.74 -18.26 3.56
N SER A 158 16.56 -17.77 4.50
CA SER A 158 17.07 -16.40 4.49
C SER A 158 17.77 -16.04 3.18
N GLU A 159 18.40 -17.00 2.51
CA GLU A 159 19.08 -16.79 1.23
C GLU A 159 18.06 -16.60 0.09
N GLU A 160 16.99 -17.41 0.06
CA GLU A 160 15.88 -17.20 -0.87
C GLU A 160 15.26 -15.80 -0.71
N ILE A 161 15.00 -15.37 0.53
CA ILE A 161 14.44 -14.03 0.81
C ILE A 161 15.39 -12.92 0.34
N LYS A 162 16.70 -13.05 0.59
CA LYS A 162 17.73 -12.07 0.17
C LYS A 162 17.85 -11.95 -1.35
N ASN A 163 17.51 -13.00 -2.08
CA ASN A 163 17.59 -13.02 -3.54
C ASN A 163 16.32 -12.50 -4.22
N ILE A 164 15.30 -12.10 -3.45
CA ILE A 164 14.11 -11.43 -3.99
C ILE A 164 14.48 -9.99 -4.39
N TRP A 165 14.18 -9.61 -5.63
CA TRP A 165 14.62 -8.34 -6.23
C TRP A 165 14.25 -7.09 -5.40
N TYR A 166 13.05 -7.04 -4.83
CA TYR A 166 12.62 -5.88 -4.04
C TYR A 166 13.30 -5.85 -2.66
N VAL A 167 13.69 -7.00 -2.11
CA VAL A 167 14.48 -7.07 -0.87
C VAL A 167 15.89 -6.52 -1.13
N GLN A 168 16.48 -6.84 -2.27
CA GLN A 168 17.78 -6.29 -2.69
C GLN A 168 17.70 -4.77 -2.88
N LEU A 169 16.66 -4.29 -3.58
CA LEU A 169 16.44 -2.86 -3.79
C LEU A 169 16.23 -2.11 -2.48
N LEU A 170 15.43 -2.64 -1.55
CA LEU A 170 15.20 -1.99 -0.25
C LEU A 170 16.51 -1.87 0.55
N LYS A 171 17.37 -2.88 0.49
CA LYS A 171 18.69 -2.85 1.14
C LYS A 171 19.60 -1.80 0.53
N SER A 172 19.71 -1.74 -0.80
CA SER A 172 20.54 -0.71 -1.45
C SER A 172 20.06 0.71 -1.09
N MET A 173 18.73 0.92 -1.05
CA MET A 173 18.15 2.20 -0.64
C MET A 173 18.38 2.56 0.83
N MET A 174 18.57 1.57 1.71
CA MET A 174 18.93 1.78 3.11
C MET A 174 20.42 2.12 3.25
N GLU A 175 21.29 1.40 2.53
CA GLU A 175 22.73 1.65 2.51
C GLU A 175 23.06 3.05 1.96
N ASP A 176 22.35 3.52 0.92
CA ASP A 176 22.48 4.88 0.37
C ASP A 176 22.06 5.99 1.35
N LYS A 177 21.20 5.68 2.33
CA LYS A 177 20.75 6.62 3.37
C LYS A 177 21.69 6.69 4.58
N GLU A 178 22.45 5.63 4.84
CA GLU A 178 23.45 5.60 5.92
C GLU A 178 24.81 6.16 5.48
N GLY A 179 25.05 6.24 4.16
CA GLY A 179 26.25 6.83 3.56
C GLY A 179 26.21 8.33 3.27
N ASN A 180 25.14 9.04 3.64
CA ASN A 180 24.96 10.50 3.52
C ASN A 180 24.69 11.16 4.88
#